data_AF-A0A8J7T3L9-F1
#
_entry.id   AF-A0A8J7T3L9-F1
#
_cell.length_a   1.000
_cell.length_b   1.000
_cell.length_c   1.000
_cell.angle_alpha   90.00
_cell.angle_beta   90.00
_cell.angle_gamma   90.00
#
_symmetry.space_group_name_H-M   'P 1'
#
loop_
_entity.id
_entity.type
_entity.pdbx_description
1 polymer ?
#
loop_
_entity_poly.entity_id
_entity_poly.type
_entity_poly.pdbx_seq_one_letter_code
_entity_poly.pdbx_strand_id
1 'polypeptide(L)' 'MRVFKCPNCGHRMRLSGDRCGRCFAEKPILRTVAPYKFALYLLILSAGLTLFVRALAHFR' A
#
# COMPACT_ATOMS: atom_id res chain seq x y z
N MET A 1 15.87 9.99 -12.42
CA MET A 1 15.75 8.70 -11.71
C MET A 1 14.62 7.89 -12.35
N ARG A 2 14.89 6.73 -12.96
CA ARG A 2 13.87 5.80 -13.51
C ARG A 2 13.86 4.56 -12.62
N VAL A 3 12.87 4.46 -11.74
CA VAL A 3 12.90 3.54 -10.58
C VAL A 3 12.30 2.18 -10.92
N PHE A 4 11.48 2.10 -11.97
CA PHE A 4 10.67 0.92 -12.25
C PHE A 4 10.91 0.35 -13.63
N LYS A 5 10.83 -0.98 -13.76
CA LYS A 5 10.96 -1.69 -15.03
C LYS A 5 9.59 -2.28 -15.40
N CYS A 6 9.13 -2.03 -16.62
CA CYS A 6 7.88 -2.61 -17.11
C CYS A 6 8.04 -4.14 -17.25
N PRO A 7 7.13 -4.96 -16.70
CA PRO A 7 7.23 -6.42 -16.83
C PRO A 7 6.94 -6.91 -18.25
N ASN A 8 6.15 -6.16 -19.03
CA ASN A 8 5.76 -6.57 -20.38
C ASN A 8 6.85 -6.23 -21.42
N CYS A 9 7.39 -5.01 -21.40
CA CYS A 9 8.32 -4.54 -22.42
C CYS A 9 9.73 -4.18 -21.91
N GLY A 10 10.04 -4.42 -20.63
CA GLY A 10 11.36 -4.15 -20.04
C GLY A 10 11.74 -2.66 -19.94
N HIS A 11 10.87 -1.76 -20.38
CA HIS A 11 11.12 -0.32 -20.43
C HIS A 11 11.24 0.28 -19.02
N ARG A 12 12.24 1.16 -18.82
CA ARG A 12 12.43 1.85 -17.53
C ARG A 12 11.46 3.03 -17.41
N MET A 13 10.50 2.91 -16.51
CA MET A 13 9.44 3.87 -16.25
C MET A 13 9.85 4.85 -15.12
N ARG A 14 9.28 6.06 -15.18
CA ARG A 14 9.26 7.00 -14.05
C ARG A 14 8.09 6.69 -13.12
N LEU A 15 8.14 7.21 -11.88
CA LEU A 15 7.04 7.12 -10.91
C LEU A 15 5.74 7.73 -11.46
N SER A 16 5.84 8.84 -12.22
CA SER A 16 4.68 9.51 -12.81
C SER A 16 4.06 8.73 -13.98
N GLY A 17 2.72 8.70 -14.00
CA GLY A 17 1.87 8.14 -15.05
C GLY A 17 1.43 6.70 -14.77
N ASP A 18 0.18 6.37 -15.08
CA ASP A 18 -0.39 5.05 -14.80
C ASP A 18 -0.04 3.97 -15.84
N ARG A 19 0.49 4.40 -17.00
CA ARG A 19 0.79 3.53 -18.15
C ARG A 19 2.25 3.57 -18.56
N CYS A 20 2.69 2.52 -19.24
CA CYS A 20 3.99 2.51 -19.91
C CYS A 20 4.03 3.49 -21.08
N GLY A 21 5.01 4.39 -21.12
CA GLY A 21 5.20 5.28 -22.27
C GLY A 21 5.68 4.61 -23.56
N ARG A 22 5.90 3.28 -23.55
CA ARG A 22 6.29 2.51 -24.75
C ARG A 22 5.25 1.49 -25.15
N CYS A 23 4.90 0.57 -24.24
CA CYS A 23 3.96 -0.50 -24.53
C CYS A 23 2.52 -0.22 -24.06
N PHE A 24 2.24 0.97 -23.49
CA PHE A 24 0.94 1.41 -22.94
C PHE A 24 0.29 0.47 -21.91
N ALA A 25 0.97 -0.61 -21.53
CA ALA A 25 0.54 -1.53 -20.49
C ALA A 25 0.39 -0.82 -19.14
N GLU A 26 -0.62 -1.24 -18.36
CA GLU A 26 -0.88 -0.73 -17.01
C GLU A 26 0.32 -1.01 -16.09
N LYS A 27 0.71 -0.04 -15.27
CA LYS A 27 1.78 -0.22 -14.29
C LYS A 27 1.25 -1.02 -13.09
N PRO A 28 1.82 -2.19 -12.76
CA PRO A 28 1.34 -3.01 -11.64
C PRO A 28 1.77 -2.50 -10.25
N ILE A 29 2.40 -1.33 -10.15
CA ILE A 29 3.39 -1.10 -9.09
C ILE A 29 2.80 -0.53 -7.79
N LEU A 30 1.61 0.06 -7.81
CA LEU A 30 0.99 0.64 -6.61
C LEU A 30 -0.42 0.11 -6.32
N ARG A 31 -0.91 -0.87 -7.09
CA ARG A 31 -2.27 -1.43 -6.89
C ARG A 31 -2.38 -2.49 -5.79
N THR A 32 -1.29 -2.97 -5.20
CA THR A 32 -1.34 -4.16 -4.32
C THR A 32 -1.04 -3.94 -2.84
N VAL A 33 -0.53 -2.78 -2.43
CA VAL A 33 -0.72 -2.29 -1.05
C VAL A 33 -1.92 -1.37 -1.08
N ALA A 34 -3.06 -1.98 -1.34
CA ALA A 34 -4.29 -1.26 -1.46
C ALA A 34 -4.56 -0.51 -0.15
N PRO A 35 -4.97 0.76 -0.21
CA PRO A 35 -5.22 1.57 0.98
C PRO A 35 -6.20 0.89 1.94
N TYR A 36 -7.06 -0.01 1.43
CA TYR A 36 -7.93 -0.85 2.26
C TYR A 36 -7.16 -1.77 3.22
N LYS A 37 -6.03 -2.35 2.82
CA LYS A 37 -5.20 -3.20 3.70
C LYS A 37 -4.59 -2.38 4.82
N PHE A 38 -4.09 -1.19 4.48
CA PHE A 38 -3.52 -0.27 5.46
C PHE A 38 -4.58 0.22 6.46
N ALA A 39 -5.77 0.58 5.96
CA ALA A 39 -6.92 0.94 6.80
C ALA A 39 -7.36 -0.22 7.72
N LEU A 40 -7.38 -1.45 7.21
CA LEU A 40 -7.68 -2.64 8.00
C LEU A 40 -6.68 -2.85 9.15
N TYR A 41 -5.38 -2.74 8.87
CA TYR A 41 -4.34 -2.85 9.91
C TYR A 41 -4.49 -1.75 10.97
N LEU A 42 -4.79 -0.51 10.57
CA LEU A 42 -5.03 0.58 11.51
C LEU A 42 -6.26 0.34 12.40
N LEU A 43 -7.33 -0.21 11.85
CA LEU A 43 -8.53 -0.56 12.61
C LEU A 43 -8.27 -1.67 13.65
N ILE A 44 -7.54 -2.71 13.26
CA ILE A 44 -7.20 -3.80 14.18
C ILE A 44 -6.30 -3.27 15.32
N LEU A 45 -5.33 -2.43 14.98
CA LEU A 45 -4.39 -1.88 15.96
C LEU A 45 -5.08 -0.93 16.94
N SER A 46 -5.98 -0.07 16.47
CA SER A 46 -6.75 0.83 17.34
C SER A 46 -7.76 0.08 18.21
N ALA A 47 -8.43 -0.94 17.68
CA ALA A 47 -9.31 -1.82 18.46
C ALA A 47 -8.54 -2.59 19.55
N GLY A 48 -7.37 -3.14 19.23
CA GLY A 48 -6.52 -3.80 20.22
C GLY A 48 -6.04 -2.84 21.31
N LEU A 49 -5.59 -1.64 20.93
CA LEU A 49 -5.14 -0.61 21.87
C LEU A 49 -6.27 -0.18 22.82
N THR A 50 -7.47 0.07 22.29
CA THR A 50 -8.62 0.49 23.12
C THR A 50 -9.05 -0.59 24.10
N LEU A 51 -9.08 -1.86 23.69
CA LEU A 51 -9.34 -2.98 24.60
C LEU A 51 -8.26 -3.11 25.67
N PHE A 52 -6.99 -2.96 25.30
CA PHE A 52 -5.87 -3.02 26.23
C PHE A 52 -5.92 -1.90 27.29
N VAL A 53 -6.19 -0.67 26.86
CA VAL A 53 -6.37 0.48 27.77
C VAL A 53 -7.55 0.23 28.72
N ARG A 54 -8.68 -0.29 28.22
CA ARG A 54 -9.84 -0.64 29.05
C ARG A 54 -9.52 -1.73 30.06
N ALA A 55 -8.76 -2.75 29.67
CA ALA A 55 -8.34 -3.81 30.58
C ALA A 55 -7.43 -3.26 31.69
N LEU A 56 -6.44 -2.42 31.36
CA LEU A 56 -5.60 -1.76 32.35
C LEU A 56 -6.38 -0.85 33.30
N ALA A 57 -7.39 -0.13 32.78
CA ALA A 57 -8.26 0.71 33.60
C ALA A 57 -9.17 -0.09 34.54
N HIS A 58 -9.51 -1.34 34.21
CA HIS A 58 -10.28 -2.23 35.07
C HIS A 58 -9.42 -2.85 36.20
N PHE A 59 -8.12 -3.04 35.95
CA PHE A 59 -7.19 -3.59 36.95
C PHE A 59 -6.60 -2.53 37.90
N ARG A 60 -6.87 -1.24 37.66
CA ARG A 60 -6.46 -0.13 38.51
C ARG A 60 -7.60 0.32 39.40
#